data_AF-A0A9N9IU06-F1
#
_entry.id   AF-A0A9N9IU06-F1
#
_cell.length_a   1.000
_cell.length_b   1.000
_cell.length_c   1.000
_cell.angle_alpha   90.00
_cell.angle_beta   90.00
_cell.angle_gamma   90.00
#
_symmetry.space_group_name_H-M   'P 1'
#
loop_
_entity.id
_entity.type
_entity.pdbx_description
1 polymer ?
#
loop_
_entity_poly.entity_id
_entity_poly.type
_entity_poly.pdbx_seq_one_letter_code
_entity_poly.pdbx_strand_id
1 'polypeptide(L)'
;MSTTAVGKSSSNSIWYESLLDQGLIPDFILRRGIRFLLGDRLREIKTSDLQKNQQRKMSYVKQLKERPIAEHTDKANEQHYEVTTNFMQLCLGARMKYSSCLFPNGNETLDEAEE
;
A
#
# COMPACT_ATOMS: atom_id res chain seq x y z
N MET A 1 -31.22 20.32 12.60
CA MET A 1 -30.34 20.41 11.41
C MET A 1 -28.98 20.89 11.88
N SER A 2 -28.10 19.95 12.20
CA SER A 2 -26.72 20.25 12.63
C SER A 2 -25.81 19.34 11.83
N THR A 3 -25.26 19.89 10.75
CA THR A 3 -24.23 19.26 9.93
C THR A 3 -22.91 19.46 10.66
N THR A 4 -22.47 18.46 11.44
CA THR A 4 -21.13 18.45 12.01
C THR A 4 -20.15 18.12 10.90
N ALA A 5 -19.46 19.15 10.40
CA ALA A 5 -18.34 19.01 9.48
C ALA A 5 -17.28 18.08 10.09
N VAL A 6 -16.98 16.98 9.38
CA VAL A 6 -15.85 16.11 9.68
C VAL A 6 -14.58 16.93 9.55
N GLY A 7 -13.82 17.01 10.63
CA GLY A 7 -12.58 17.76 10.71
C GLY A 7 -11.60 17.36 9.62
N LYS A 8 -11.20 18.33 8.79
CA LYS A 8 -9.96 18.26 8.02
C LYS A 8 -8.82 18.13 9.03
N SER A 9 -8.19 16.96 9.08
CA SER A 9 -6.87 16.81 9.70
C SER A 9 -5.94 17.82 9.02
N SER A 10 -5.39 18.73 9.80
CA SER A 10 -4.41 19.72 9.36
C SER A 10 -3.12 19.01 8.95
N SER A 11 -3.05 18.48 7.72
CA SER A 11 -1.80 18.00 7.15
C SER A 11 -0.97 19.23 6.75
N ASN A 12 0.19 19.37 7.37
CA ASN A 12 1.25 20.19 6.77
C ASN A 12 1.55 19.53 5.41
N SER A 13 1.03 20.11 4.32
CA SER A 13 1.33 19.69 2.95
C SER A 13 2.85 19.70 2.82
N ILE A 14 3.44 18.52 2.71
CA ILE A 14 4.88 18.42 2.56
C ILE A 14 5.21 18.99 1.18
N TRP A 15 6.26 19.82 1.08
CA TRP A 15 6.55 20.62 -0.11
C TRP A 15 6.64 19.80 -1.42
N TYR A 16 6.90 18.49 -1.33
CA TYR A 16 7.02 17.59 -2.48
C TYR A 16 5.69 16.96 -2.95
N GLU A 17 4.59 17.06 -2.18
CA GLU A 17 3.27 16.50 -2.55
C GLU A 17 2.79 17.05 -3.90
N SER A 18 2.83 18.38 -4.06
CA SER A 18 2.43 19.03 -5.32
C SER A 18 3.29 18.61 -6.52
N LEU A 19 4.56 18.26 -6.30
CA LEU A 19 5.45 17.80 -7.37
C LEU A 19 5.18 16.34 -7.74
N LEU A 20 4.79 15.52 -6.76
CA LEU A 20 4.36 14.14 -6.97
C LEU A 20 3.05 14.10 -7.77
N ASP A 21 2.04 14.85 -7.35
CA ASP A 21 0.72 14.87 -7.99
C ASP A 21 0.77 15.35 -9.45
N GLN A 22 1.71 16.25 -9.76
CA GLN A 22 1.93 16.76 -11.12
C GLN A 22 2.87 15.88 -11.96
N GLY A 23 3.41 14.78 -11.39
CA GLY A 23 4.35 13.90 -12.09
C GLY A 23 5.67 14.55 -12.47
N LEU A 24 6.08 15.60 -11.74
CA LEU A 24 7.28 16.40 -12.08
C LEU A 24 8.58 15.78 -11.59
N ILE A 25 8.51 14.74 -10.76
CA ILE A 25 9.70 14.08 -10.21
C ILE A 25 10.11 12.93 -11.12
N PRO A 26 11.35 12.92 -11.66
CA PRO A 26 11.85 11.83 -12.46
C PRO A 26 11.82 10.47 -11.74
N ASP A 27 11.48 9.42 -12.50
CA ASP A 27 11.33 8.04 -12.03
C ASP A 27 12.51 7.52 -11.21
N PHE A 28 13.75 7.83 -11.62
CA PHE A 28 14.95 7.38 -10.93
C PHE A 28 15.11 8.02 -9.53
N ILE A 29 14.59 9.24 -9.35
CA ILE A 29 14.57 9.93 -8.04
C ILE A 29 13.50 9.29 -7.16
N LEU A 30 12.28 9.09 -7.69
CA LEU A 30 11.19 8.40 -6.98
C LEU A 30 11.63 7.03 -6.48
N ARG A 31 12.21 6.21 -7.36
CA ARG A 31 12.71 4.88 -7.00
C ARG A 31 13.78 4.93 -5.91
N ARG A 32 14.65 5.94 -5.90
CA ARG A 32 15.67 6.10 -4.86
C ARG A 32 15.06 6.50 -3.51
N GLY A 33 14.09 7.40 -3.50
CA GLY A 33 13.34 7.78 -2.30
C GLY A 33 12.59 6.59 -1.70
N ILE A 34 11.87 5.82 -2.53
CA ILE A 34 11.16 4.61 -2.09
C ILE A 34 12.13 3.60 -1.47
N ARG A 35 13.27 3.31 -2.13
CA ARG A 35 14.28 2.37 -1.58
C ARG A 35 14.87 2.86 -0.25
N PHE A 36 15.06 4.17 -0.09
CA PHE A 36 15.53 4.74 1.16
C PHE A 36 14.53 4.50 2.31
N LEU A 37 13.24 4.83 2.09
CA LEU A 37 12.17 4.62 3.08
C LEU A 37 11.98 3.13 3.43
N LEU A 38 12.03 2.26 2.42
CA LEU A 38 12.01 0.81 2.64
C LEU A 38 13.20 0.35 3.46
N GLY A 39 14.39 0.91 3.21
CA GLY A 39 15.61 0.64 3.98
C GLY A 39 15.49 1.07 5.44
N ASP A 40 14.91 2.25 5.71
CA ASP A 40 14.62 2.70 7.08
C ASP A 40 13.66 1.74 7.78
N ARG A 41 12.57 1.38 7.10
CA ARG A 41 11.59 0.43 7.65
C ARG A 41 12.23 -0.92 7.96
N LEU A 42 13.07 -1.44 7.07
CA LEU A 42 13.81 -2.68 7.30
C LEU A 42 14.74 -2.59 8.52
N ARG A 43 15.44 -1.46 8.69
CA ARG A 43 16.29 -1.23 9.89
C ARG A 43 15.47 -1.19 11.17
N GLU A 44 14.33 -0.51 11.14
CA GLU A 44 13.41 -0.40 12.28
C GLU A 44 12.86 -1.76 12.71
N ILE A 45 12.49 -2.62 11.76
CA ILE A 45 11.90 -3.93 12.09
C ILE A 45 12.95 -5.03 12.33
N LYS A 46 14.21 -4.81 11.94
CA LYS A 46 15.31 -5.77 12.10
C LYS A 46 15.58 -6.02 13.58
N THR A 47 15.73 -7.29 13.94
CA THR A 47 16.16 -7.72 15.27
C THR A 47 17.14 -8.88 15.10
N SER A 48 18.22 -8.87 15.89
CA SER A 48 19.17 -10.00 15.98
C SER A 48 18.73 -11.05 17.01
N ASP A 49 17.70 -10.75 17.80
CA ASP A 49 17.21 -11.58 18.90
C ASP A 49 15.89 -12.26 18.50
N LEU A 50 15.95 -13.59 18.38
CA LEU A 50 14.82 -14.43 18.00
C LEU A 50 13.71 -14.41 19.06
N GLN A 51 14.06 -14.40 20.34
CA GLN A 51 13.08 -14.38 21.43
C GLN A 51 12.31 -13.05 21.44
N LYS A 52 13.02 -11.93 21.29
CA LYS A 52 12.38 -10.61 21.15
C LYS A 52 11.50 -10.53 19.90
N ASN A 53 11.92 -11.12 18.78
CA ASN A 53 11.10 -11.17 17.57
C ASN A 53 9.79 -11.93 17.81
N GLN A 54 9.90 -13.12 18.41
CA GLN A 54 8.75 -13.94 18.75
C GLN A 54 7.81 -13.23 19.72
N GLN A 55 8.35 -12.59 20.76
CA GLN A 55 7.57 -11.82 21.72
C GLN A 55 6.81 -10.66 21.05
N ARG A 56 7.48 -9.91 20.17
CA ARG A 56 6.85 -8.83 19.38
C ARG A 56 5.72 -9.36 18.51
N LYS A 57 5.95 -10.48 17.80
CA LYS A 57 4.93 -11.13 16.96
C LYS A 57 3.73 -11.57 17.79
N MET A 58 3.95 -12.23 18.92
CA MET A 58 2.86 -12.73 19.78
C MET A 58 2.08 -11.60 20.46
N SER A 59 2.76 -10.51 20.84
CA SER A 59 2.10 -9.30 21.34
C SER A 59 1.16 -8.70 20.27
N TYR A 60 1.63 -8.59 19.02
CA TYR A 60 0.80 -8.11 17.91
C TYR A 60 -0.39 -9.04 17.63
N VAL A 61 -0.18 -10.36 17.62
CA VAL A 61 -1.28 -11.34 17.46
C VAL A 61 -2.33 -11.20 18.57
N LYS A 62 -1.92 -10.98 19.82
CA LYS A 62 -2.86 -10.75 20.92
C LYS A 62 -3.70 -9.49 20.66
N GLN A 63 -3.07 -8.39 20.25
CA GLN A 63 -3.77 -7.15 19.92
C GLN A 63 -4.76 -7.34 18.76
N LEU A 64 -4.41 -8.09 17.71
CA LEU A 64 -5.31 -8.37 16.60
C LEU A 64 -6.58 -9.13 17.02
N LYS A 65 -6.49 -9.99 18.04
CA LYS A 65 -7.66 -10.73 18.56
C LYS A 65 -8.66 -9.83 19.30
N GLU A 66 -8.23 -8.66 19.75
CA GLU A 66 -9.06 -7.69 20.48
C GLU A 66 -9.68 -6.64 19.53
N ARG A 67 -9.26 -6.62 18.26
CA ARG A 67 -9.72 -5.66 17.24
C ARG A 67 -10.95 -6.17 16.48
N PRO A 68 -11.78 -5.27 15.92
CA PRO A 68 -12.84 -5.68 15.00
C PRO A 68 -12.26 -6.36 13.76
N ILE A 69 -13.09 -7.17 13.09
CA ILE A 69 -12.69 -7.93 11.89
C ILE A 69 -12.17 -7.00 10.78
N ALA A 70 -12.78 -5.84 10.63
CA ALA A 70 -12.35 -4.80 9.72
C ALA A 70 -12.57 -3.42 10.35
N GLU A 71 -11.60 -2.53 10.15
CA GLU A 71 -11.68 -1.12 10.51
C GLU A 71 -11.73 -0.29 9.22
N HIS A 72 -12.48 0.81 9.22
CA HIS A 72 -12.54 1.75 8.09
C HIS A 72 -12.95 1.15 6.72
N THR A 73 -13.93 0.23 6.72
CA THR A 73 -14.42 -0.46 5.52
C THR A 73 -14.83 0.48 4.40
N ASP A 74 -15.53 1.58 4.74
CA ASP A 74 -16.07 2.50 3.74
C ASP A 74 -14.94 3.23 2.99
N LYS A 75 -13.92 3.69 3.73
CA LYS A 75 -12.74 4.34 3.14
C LYS A 75 -11.91 3.37 2.29
N ALA A 76 -11.82 2.10 2.70
CA ALA A 76 -11.11 1.09 1.93
C ALA A 76 -11.81 0.84 0.57
N ASN A 77 -13.14 0.87 0.54
CA ASN A 77 -13.91 0.75 -0.71
C ASN A 77 -13.69 1.95 -1.63
N GLU A 78 -13.85 3.18 -1.12
CA GLU A 78 -13.65 4.41 -1.89
C GLU A 78 -12.23 4.52 -2.48
N GLN A 79 -11.20 4.12 -1.71
CA GLN A 79 -9.80 4.28 -2.13
C GLN A 79 -9.28 3.14 -3.03
N HIS A 80 -9.92 1.96 -3.03
CA HIS A 80 -9.34 0.76 -3.66
C HIS A 80 -10.29 -0.09 -4.52
N TYR A 81 -11.61 -0.03 -4.35
CA TYR A 81 -12.55 -0.92 -5.05
C TYR A 81 -13.52 -0.20 -6.00
N GLU A 82 -13.66 1.11 -5.89
CA GLU A 82 -14.58 1.91 -6.73
C GLU A 82 -13.91 2.52 -7.97
N VAL A 83 -12.89 1.85 -8.50
CA VAL A 83 -12.25 2.25 -9.76
C VAL A 83 -13.03 1.66 -10.94
N THR A 84 -13.20 2.44 -12.01
CA THR A 84 -13.98 1.99 -13.17
C THR A 84 -13.36 0.76 -13.85
N THR A 85 -14.19 -0.19 -14.28
CA THR A 85 -13.73 -1.41 -14.97
C THR A 85 -12.89 -1.10 -16.20
N ASN A 86 -13.27 -0.06 -16.96
CA ASN A 86 -12.53 0.36 -18.15
C ASN A 86 -11.09 0.77 -17.82
N PHE A 87 -10.86 1.45 -16.69
CA PHE A 87 -9.51 1.78 -16.25
C PHE A 87 -8.74 0.53 -15.84
N MET A 88 -9.38 -0.39 -15.11
CA MET A 88 -8.74 -1.66 -14.70
C MET A 88 -8.30 -2.49 -15.90
N GLN A 89 -9.09 -2.54 -16.97
CA GLN A 89 -8.75 -3.21 -18.23
C GLN A 89 -7.55 -2.60 -18.96
N LEU A 90 -7.23 -1.32 -18.72
CA LEU A 90 -6.03 -0.67 -19.28
C LEU A 90 -4.77 -0.98 -18.48
N CYS A 91 -4.90 -1.44 -17.23
CA CYS A 91 -3.78 -1.62 -16.30
C CYS A 91 -3.47 -3.08 -15.95
N LEU A 92 -4.45 -3.98 -16.06
CA LEU A 92 -4.34 -5.39 -15.67
C LEU A 92 -4.46 -6.32 -16.88
N GLY A 93 -4.14 -7.60 -16.70
CA GLY A 93 -4.29 -8.61 -17.75
C GLY A 93 -5.74 -9.07 -17.94
N ALA A 94 -5.90 -10.11 -18.76
CA ALA A 94 -7.19 -10.66 -19.16
C ALA A 94 -8.09 -11.11 -18.00
N ARG A 95 -7.52 -11.51 -16.85
CA ARG A 95 -8.26 -11.90 -15.64
C ARG A 95 -8.58 -10.71 -14.73
N MET A 96 -8.07 -9.52 -15.04
CA MET A 96 -8.14 -8.33 -14.20
C MET A 96 -7.64 -8.62 -12.77
N LYS A 97 -6.56 -9.39 -12.65
CA LYS A 97 -6.09 -9.89 -11.37
C LYS A 97 -5.36 -8.80 -10.60
N TYR A 98 -6.07 -8.17 -9.66
CA TYR A 98 -5.49 -7.13 -8.80
C TYR A 98 -4.76 -7.72 -7.58
N SER A 99 -3.80 -8.59 -7.84
CA SER A 99 -2.91 -9.23 -6.86
C SER A 99 -1.61 -9.72 -7.52
N SER A 100 -0.63 -10.17 -6.75
CA SER A 100 0.69 -10.59 -7.30
C SER A 100 0.57 -11.71 -8.33
N CYS A 101 1.10 -11.50 -9.53
CA CYS A 101 1.26 -12.51 -10.58
C CYS A 101 2.51 -13.38 -10.35
N LEU A 102 2.61 -14.48 -11.09
CA LEU A 102 3.78 -15.38 -11.05
C LEU A 102 4.50 -15.36 -12.39
N PHE A 103 5.81 -15.06 -12.37
CA PHE A 103 6.65 -15.01 -13.56
C PHE A 103 7.82 -16.00 -13.40
N PRO A 104 7.66 -17.29 -13.76
CA PRO A 104 8.70 -18.30 -13.55
C PRO A 104 10.02 -18.02 -14.29
N ASN A 105 9.92 -17.49 -15.52
CA ASN A 105 11.08 -17.25 -16.38
C ASN A 105 11.37 -15.76 -16.58
N GLY A 106 10.40 -14.89 -16.25
CA GLY A 106 10.53 -13.43 -16.35
C GLY A 106 10.33 -12.87 -17.76
N ASN A 107 9.94 -13.73 -18.71
CA ASN A 107 9.59 -13.34 -20.08
C ASN A 107 8.11 -13.56 -20.40
N GLU A 108 7.32 -14.01 -19.42
CA GLU A 108 5.87 -14.13 -19.55
C GLU A 108 5.24 -12.75 -19.73
N THR A 109 4.21 -12.69 -20.57
CA THR A 109 3.31 -11.54 -20.64
C THR A 109 2.52 -11.39 -19.33
N LEU A 110 1.90 -10.23 -19.13
CA LEU A 110 1.04 -10.01 -17.96
C LEU A 110 -0.13 -11.01 -17.95
N ASP A 111 -0.75 -11.28 -19.10
CA ASP A 111 -1.87 -12.22 -19.23
C ASP A 111 -1.47 -13.65 -18.83
N GLU A 112 -0.31 -14.11 -19.27
CA GLU A 112 0.20 -15.44 -18.91
C GLU A 112 0.51 -15.55 -17.41
N ALA A 113 0.98 -14.47 -16.79
CA ALA A 113 1.35 -14.46 -15.37
C ALA A 113 0.13 -14.35 -14.42
N GLU A 114 -1.06 -14.06 -14.95
CA GLU A 114 -2.31 -14.00 -14.19
C GLU A 114 -2.98 -15.37 -13.99
N GLU A 115 -2.67 -16.37 -14.83
CA GLU A 115 -3.19 -17.75 -14.73
C GLU A 115 -2.59 -18.53 -13.55
#